data_AF-A0A1V4AWE7-F1
#
_entry.id   AF-A0A1V4AWE7-F1
#
_cell.length_a   1.000
_cell.length_b   1.000
_cell.length_c   1.000
_cell.angle_alpha   90.00
_cell.angle_beta   90.00
_cell.angle_gamma   90.00
#
_symmetry.space_group_name_H-M   'P 1'
#
loop_
_entity.id
_entity.type
_entity.pdbx_description
1 polymer ?
#
loop_
_entity_poly.entity_id
_entity_poly.type
_entity_poly.pdbx_seq_one_letter_code
_entity_poly.pdbx_strand_id
1 'polypeptide(L)'
;MKKNETSQRLYPWGNDPDPNRANYNETGIGATSAVGCFPSEASPYGCEEMSGNVWEWTRSIYREYPYDPKDGRENLEASSAKIRVVRGGSFYFSHWGVRCSYRYGARSRQRGLRLWFSCDVVPIYL
;
A
#
# COMPACT_ATOMS: atom_id res chain seq x y z
N MET A 1 15.96 -21.24 -7.08
CA MET A 1 15.01 -20.14 -6.78
C MET A 1 15.44 -18.93 -7.58
N LYS A 2 14.60 -18.40 -8.47
CA LYS A 2 14.92 -17.18 -9.22
C LYS A 2 15.03 -16.03 -8.22
N LYS A 3 16.16 -15.33 -8.20
CA LYS A 3 16.39 -14.15 -7.37
C LYS A 3 15.35 -13.11 -7.78
N ASN A 4 14.53 -12.65 -6.86
CA ASN A 4 13.49 -11.67 -7.13
C ASN A 4 14.19 -10.31 -7.37
N GLU A 5 14.41 -9.92 -8.63
CA GLU A 5 15.06 -8.66 -9.01
C GLU A 5 14.23 -7.40 -8.65
N THR A 6 13.10 -7.58 -7.98
CA THR A 6 12.11 -6.54 -7.62
C THR A 6 12.40 -5.82 -6.29
N SER A 7 13.41 -6.23 -5.53
CA SER A 7 13.68 -5.76 -4.16
C SER A 7 14.11 -4.28 -4.02
N GLN A 8 14.31 -3.53 -5.10
CA GLN A 8 14.83 -2.14 -5.02
C GLN A 8 13.93 -1.06 -5.63
N ARG A 9 12.73 -1.39 -6.12
CA ARG A 9 11.86 -0.36 -6.72
C ARG A 9 11.16 0.47 -5.66
N LEU A 10 11.21 1.79 -5.80
CA LEU A 10 10.49 2.71 -4.90
C LEU A 10 8.98 2.73 -5.19
N TYR A 11 8.58 2.49 -6.43
CA TYR A 11 7.21 2.46 -6.94
C TYR A 11 7.00 1.18 -7.78
N PRO A 12 5.76 0.71 -8.00
CA PRO A 12 5.48 -0.48 -8.83
C PRO A 12 6.14 -0.42 -10.22
N TRP A 13 6.18 0.77 -10.80
CA TRP A 13 6.72 1.06 -12.13
C TRP A 13 8.21 1.43 -12.17
N GLY A 14 8.87 1.71 -11.04
CA GLY A 14 10.26 2.18 -11.07
C GLY A 14 10.73 2.90 -9.81
N ASN A 15 11.75 3.75 -9.95
CA ASN A 15 12.34 4.51 -8.83
C ASN A 15 11.92 5.97 -8.80
N ASP A 16 11.41 6.50 -9.90
CA ASP A 16 10.99 7.88 -10.03
C ASP A 16 9.47 7.99 -9.92
N PRO A 17 8.95 9.01 -9.20
CA PRO A 17 7.52 9.25 -9.15
C PRO A 17 7.00 9.71 -10.51
N ASP A 18 5.82 9.23 -10.90
CA ASP A 18 5.18 9.57 -12.17
C ASP A 18 3.68 9.82 -11.94
N PRO A 19 3.19 11.08 -12.08
CA PRO A 19 1.79 11.42 -11.86
C PRO A 19 0.86 10.84 -12.92
N ASN A 20 1.38 10.34 -14.04
CA ASN A 20 0.58 9.66 -15.07
C ASN A 20 0.40 8.17 -14.78
N ARG A 21 1.01 7.67 -13.71
CA ARG A 21 0.93 6.26 -13.34
C ARG A 21 0.08 6.08 -12.08
N ALA A 22 0.19 6.90 -11.04
CA ALA A 22 -0.68 6.71 -9.87
C ALA A 22 -1.63 7.90 -9.65
N ASN A 23 -2.72 7.68 -8.91
CA ASN A 23 -3.55 8.77 -8.38
C ASN A 23 -3.04 9.20 -6.99
N TYR A 24 -2.28 10.28 -6.92
CA TYR A 24 -1.74 10.82 -5.67
C TYR A 24 -1.73 12.35 -5.72
N ASN A 25 -1.19 13.03 -4.70
CA ASN A 25 -1.35 14.49 -4.57
C ASN A 25 -0.90 15.24 -5.83
N GLU A 26 0.25 14.84 -6.38
CA GLU A 26 0.88 15.44 -7.55
C GLU A 26 0.13 15.17 -8.87
N THR A 27 -0.80 14.20 -8.89
CA THR A 27 -1.71 13.99 -10.03
C THR A 27 -2.78 15.07 -10.12
N GLY A 28 -3.11 15.74 -9.00
CA GLY A 28 -4.03 16.88 -8.98
C GLY A 28 -5.53 16.54 -9.11
N ILE A 29 -5.92 15.26 -9.13
CA ILE A 29 -7.33 14.83 -9.24
C ILE A 29 -8.14 15.25 -8.00
N GLY A 30 -7.52 15.16 -6.81
CA GLY A 30 -8.15 15.58 -5.55
C GLY A 30 -9.30 14.69 -5.06
N ALA A 31 -9.55 13.57 -5.75
CA ALA A 31 -10.57 12.57 -5.44
C ALA A 31 -10.12 11.18 -5.89
N THR A 32 -10.87 10.15 -5.51
CA THR A 32 -10.64 8.78 -6.00
C THR A 32 -10.90 8.69 -7.50
N SER A 33 -10.09 7.92 -8.20
CA SER A 33 -10.28 7.58 -9.62
C SER A 33 -11.00 6.23 -9.74
N ALA A 34 -11.66 6.02 -10.88
CA ALA A 34 -12.17 4.70 -11.21
C ALA A 34 -11.01 3.70 -11.38
N VAL A 35 -11.28 2.43 -11.05
CA VAL A 35 -10.29 1.37 -11.20
C VAL A 35 -9.89 1.25 -12.68
N GLY A 36 -8.59 1.11 -12.93
CA GLY A 36 -8.04 1.00 -14.29
C GLY A 36 -7.85 2.33 -15.04
N CYS A 37 -8.02 3.48 -14.36
CA CYS A 37 -7.61 4.78 -14.93
C CYS A 37 -6.09 4.88 -15.20
N PHE A 38 -5.31 3.95 -14.62
CA PHE A 38 -3.87 3.92 -14.70
C PHE A 38 -3.33 2.54 -15.12
N PRO A 39 -3.53 2.13 -16.37
CA PRO A 39 -3.12 0.79 -16.84
C PRO A 39 -1.60 0.60 -16.90
N SER A 40 -0.82 1.69 -16.78
CA SER A 40 0.65 1.65 -16.75
C SER A 40 1.22 1.35 -15.35
N GLU A 41 0.37 1.04 -14.38
CA GLU A 41 0.73 0.72 -12.99
C GLU A 41 1.07 -0.74 -12.73
N ALA A 42 0.88 -1.62 -13.71
CA ALA A 42 1.03 -3.04 -13.49
C ALA A 42 2.40 -3.34 -12.88
N SER A 43 2.39 -3.84 -11.64
CA SER A 43 3.56 -4.42 -11.02
C SER A 43 4.08 -5.59 -11.89
N PRO A 44 5.31 -6.08 -11.69
CA PRO A 44 5.81 -7.27 -12.37
C PRO A 44 4.92 -8.52 -12.25
N TYR A 45 3.95 -8.52 -11.34
CA TYR A 45 2.99 -9.58 -11.11
C TYR A 45 1.59 -9.30 -11.69
N GLY A 46 1.41 -8.19 -12.42
CA GLY A 46 0.14 -7.80 -13.02
C GLY A 46 -0.84 -7.12 -12.07
N CYS A 47 -0.45 -6.85 -10.82
CA CYS A 47 -1.27 -6.05 -9.89
C CYS A 47 -1.19 -4.57 -10.28
N GLU A 48 -2.33 -3.96 -10.59
CA GLU A 48 -2.47 -2.53 -10.89
C GLU A 48 -2.88 -1.76 -9.62
N GLU A 49 -2.69 -0.43 -9.64
CA GLU A 49 -3.14 0.50 -8.60
C GLU A 49 -2.67 0.20 -7.16
N MET A 50 -1.54 -0.47 -7.01
CA MET A 50 -0.90 -0.71 -5.70
C MET A 50 -0.32 0.55 -5.05
N SER A 51 -0.31 1.67 -5.77
CA SER A 51 0.21 2.97 -5.35
C SER A 51 -0.80 4.07 -5.68
N GLY A 52 -1.18 4.86 -4.68
CA GLY A 52 -2.17 5.92 -4.80
C GLY A 52 -3.62 5.45 -4.67
N ASN A 53 -4.54 6.26 -5.16
CA ASN A 53 -5.99 6.17 -5.07
C ASN A 53 -6.50 6.09 -3.63
N VAL A 54 -6.39 4.95 -2.97
CA VAL A 54 -6.92 4.66 -1.64
C VAL A 54 -5.96 3.79 -0.83
N TRP A 55 -5.92 4.01 0.48
CA TRP A 55 -5.14 3.17 1.38
C TRP A 55 -5.78 1.79 1.48
N GLU A 56 -4.96 0.76 1.37
CA GLU A 56 -5.38 -0.65 1.50
C GLU A 56 -5.06 -1.19 2.89
N TRP A 57 -6.07 -1.76 3.55
CA TRP A 57 -5.91 -2.41 4.85
C TRP A 57 -5.16 -3.74 4.73
N THR A 58 -4.16 -3.93 5.58
CA THR A 58 -3.52 -5.24 5.76
C THR A 58 -3.93 -5.86 7.08
N ARG A 59 -3.73 -7.17 7.17
CA ARG A 59 -3.97 -7.92 8.40
C ARG A 59 -2.91 -7.66 9.47
N SER A 60 -1.71 -7.22 9.10
CA SER A 60 -0.61 -7.05 10.06
C SER A 60 -0.88 -5.92 11.06
N ILE A 61 -0.60 -6.17 12.34
CA ILE A 61 -0.57 -5.14 13.38
C ILE A 61 0.62 -4.20 13.11
N TYR A 62 0.40 -2.90 13.26
CA TYR A 62 1.45 -1.92 13.09
C TYR A 62 2.51 -2.04 14.18
N ARG A 63 3.75 -2.28 13.75
CA ARG A 63 4.96 -2.38 14.58
C ARG A 63 6.17 -1.86 13.81
N GLU A 64 7.20 -1.48 14.56
CA GLU A 64 8.49 -1.06 14.03
C GLU A 64 9.24 -2.20 13.35
N TYR A 65 10.20 -1.84 12.51
CA TYR A 65 11.12 -2.76 11.86
C TYR A 65 12.39 -2.92 12.71
N PRO A 66 13.16 -4.03 12.56
CA PRO A 66 13.01 -5.07 11.53
C PRO A 66 11.75 -5.93 11.70
N TYR A 67 11.31 -6.56 10.62
CA TYR A 67 10.17 -7.47 10.65
C TYR A 67 10.51 -8.71 11.46
N ASP A 68 9.72 -9.01 12.50
CA ASP A 68 9.80 -10.26 13.24
C ASP A 68 8.45 -11.01 13.13
N PRO A 69 8.39 -12.18 12.47
CA PRO A 69 7.16 -12.96 12.37
C PRO A 69 6.67 -13.48 13.74
N LYS A 70 7.54 -13.54 14.75
CA LYS A 70 7.23 -14.10 16.07
C LYS A 70 6.71 -13.06 17.07
N ASP A 71 6.70 -11.78 16.71
CA ASP A 71 6.30 -10.71 17.64
C ASP A 71 4.77 -10.55 17.78
N GLY A 72 4.01 -11.45 17.14
CA GLY A 72 2.56 -11.50 17.19
C GLY A 72 1.86 -10.51 16.26
N ARG A 73 2.57 -9.82 15.35
CA ARG A 73 1.95 -8.89 14.38
C ARG A 73 0.97 -9.56 13.42
N GLU A 74 1.05 -10.87 13.24
CA GLU A 74 0.15 -11.68 12.40
C GLU A 74 -0.96 -12.39 13.18
N ASN A 75 -1.15 -12.07 14.47
CA ASN A 75 -2.18 -12.71 15.29
C ASN A 75 -3.60 -12.35 14.78
N LEU A 76 -4.36 -13.38 14.38
CA LEU A 76 -5.73 -13.28 13.89
C LEU A 76 -6.72 -12.89 15.00
N GLU A 77 -6.48 -13.38 16.21
CA GLU A 77 -7.31 -13.15 17.39
C GLU A 77 -7.03 -11.80 18.07
N ALA A 78 -6.16 -10.98 17.47
CA ALA A 78 -5.84 -9.67 18.01
C ALA A 78 -7.07 -8.75 17.96
N SER A 79 -7.34 -8.10 19.10
CA SER A 79 -8.42 -7.13 19.26
C SER A 79 -8.48 -6.11 18.12
N SER A 80 -9.69 -5.77 17.69
CA SER A 80 -9.95 -4.69 16.73
C SER A 80 -9.46 -3.32 17.20
N ALA A 81 -9.15 -3.15 18.49
CA ALA A 81 -8.54 -1.93 19.03
C ALA A 81 -7.08 -1.73 18.60
N LYS A 82 -6.41 -2.78 18.10
CA LYS A 82 -5.03 -2.68 17.61
C LYS A 82 -4.97 -1.89 16.30
N ILE A 83 -3.91 -1.10 16.16
CA ILE A 83 -3.59 -0.39 14.93
C ILE A 83 -3.10 -1.41 13.90
N ARG A 84 -3.69 -1.43 12.71
CA ARG A 84 -3.24 -2.29 11.61
C ARG A 84 -2.48 -1.45 10.58
N VAL A 85 -1.62 -2.11 9.82
CA VAL A 85 -0.86 -1.48 8.75
C VAL A 85 -1.79 -1.23 7.57
N VAL A 86 -1.71 -0.05 6.99
CA VAL A 86 -2.24 0.26 5.66
C VAL A 86 -1.10 0.55 4.68
N ARG A 87 -1.32 0.24 3.41
CA ARG A 87 -0.34 0.32 2.30
C ARG A 87 -0.92 1.04 1.09
N GLY A 88 -0.03 1.40 0.16
CA GLY A 88 -0.39 1.96 -1.15
C GLY A 88 -0.51 3.48 -1.20
N GLY A 89 -0.87 4.13 -0.10
CA GLY A 89 -1.09 5.59 -0.10
C GLY A 89 -2.50 5.95 -0.53
N SER A 90 -2.75 7.23 -0.83
CA SER A 90 -4.04 7.65 -1.40
C SER A 90 -3.88 8.91 -2.23
N PHE A 91 -4.93 9.30 -2.95
CA PHE A 91 -4.96 10.53 -3.79
C PHE A 91 -4.53 11.81 -3.06
N TYR A 92 -4.52 11.80 -1.72
CA TYR A 92 -4.18 12.97 -0.91
C TYR A 92 -2.70 13.04 -0.52
N PHE A 93 -1.98 11.91 -0.54
CA PHE A 93 -0.59 11.84 -0.08
C PHE A 93 0.38 12.16 -1.20
N SER A 94 1.50 12.78 -0.86
CA SER A 94 2.58 13.05 -1.81
C SER A 94 3.27 11.77 -2.27
N HIS A 95 4.15 11.91 -3.25
CA HIS A 95 4.95 10.81 -3.80
C HIS A 95 5.70 9.97 -2.74
N TRP A 96 5.98 10.53 -1.55
CA TRP A 96 6.61 9.82 -0.44
C TRP A 96 5.71 8.74 0.19
N GLY A 97 4.39 8.98 0.23
CA GLY A 97 3.40 8.13 0.87
C GLY A 97 2.86 7.00 -0.01
N VAL A 98 3.16 7.03 -1.32
CA VAL A 98 2.74 6.01 -2.31
C VAL A 98 3.87 5.08 -2.73
N ARG A 99 5.00 5.09 -2.02
CA ARG A 99 6.12 4.15 -2.26
C ARG A 99 5.78 2.74 -1.79
N CYS A 100 6.32 1.72 -2.46
CA CYS A 100 6.09 0.31 -2.14
C CYS A 100 6.46 -0.08 -0.70
N SER A 101 7.48 0.58 -0.13
CA SER A 101 7.93 0.30 1.25
C SER A 101 7.18 1.09 2.32
N TYR A 102 6.40 2.10 1.94
CA TYR A 102 5.72 2.96 2.91
C TYR A 102 4.63 2.20 3.65
N ARG A 103 4.51 2.50 4.95
CA ARG A 103 3.57 1.88 5.88
C ARG A 103 2.96 2.97 6.74
N TYR A 104 1.66 2.90 6.94
CA TYR A 104 0.98 3.77 7.91
C TYR A 104 0.16 2.93 8.90
N GLY A 105 0.03 3.45 10.12
CA GLY A 105 -0.77 2.81 11.15
C GLY A 105 -2.15 3.44 11.23
N ALA A 106 -3.20 2.67 10.94
CA ALA A 106 -4.57 3.13 11.05
C ALA A 106 -5.36 2.33 12.11
N ARG A 107 -6.26 3.01 12.82
CA ARG A 107 -7.20 2.35 13.76
C ARG A 107 -8.39 1.80 12.98
N SER A 108 -8.88 0.62 13.33
CA SER A 108 -10.04 -0.02 12.69
C SER A 108 -11.32 0.85 12.60
N ARG A 109 -11.43 1.86 13.46
CA ARG A 109 -12.51 2.86 13.46
C ARG A 109 -12.34 3.98 12.43
N GLN A 110 -11.16 4.16 11.84
CA GLN A 110 -10.95 5.10 10.74
C GLN A 110 -11.45 4.46 9.45
N ARG A 111 -12.65 4.87 8.98
CA ARG A 111 -13.28 4.40 7.73
C ARG A 111 -13.60 5.55 6.78
N GLY A 112 -12.74 6.57 6.70
CA GLY A 112 -12.94 7.68 5.78
C GLY A 112 -12.77 7.24 4.31
N LEU A 113 -13.34 8.00 3.37
CA LEU A 113 -13.26 7.85 1.89
C LEU A 113 -11.84 7.67 1.29
N ARG A 114 -10.79 7.72 2.12
CA ARG A 114 -9.37 7.56 1.76
C ARG A 114 -8.81 6.19 2.11
N LEU A 115 -9.62 5.34 2.77
CA LEU A 115 -9.28 4.00 3.26
C LEU A 115 -10.33 3.06 2.66
N TRP A 116 -9.99 2.37 1.56
CA TRP A 116 -10.87 1.39 0.94
C TRP A 116 -10.31 -0.02 1.19
N PHE A 117 -11.19 -1.01 1.23
CA PHE A 117 -10.78 -2.41 1.36
C PHE A 117 -10.51 -2.96 -0.05
N SER A 118 -9.26 -3.11 -0.45
CA SER A 118 -8.93 -4.19 -1.39
C SER A 118 -8.62 -5.42 -0.56
N CYS A 119 -9.31 -6.52 -0.84
CA CYS A 119 -9.07 -7.81 -0.21
C CYS A 119 -7.98 -8.56 -0.97
N ASP A 120 -6.79 -7.98 -1.08
CA ASP A 120 -5.63 -8.69 -1.63
C ASP A 120 -4.63 -8.94 -0.51
N VAL A 121 -4.70 -10.15 0.05
CA VAL A 121 -3.70 -10.67 0.98
C VAL A 121 -2.44 -10.93 0.16
N VAL A 122 -1.55 -9.94 0.08
CA VAL A 122 -0.21 -10.14 -0.46
C VAL A 122 0.72 -10.52 0.70
N PRO A 123 1.12 -11.80 0.83
CA PRO A 123 2.16 -12.17 1.78
C PRO A 123 3.49 -11.58 1.30
N ILE A 124 4.06 -10.67 2.09
CA ILE A 124 5.42 -10.17 1.87
C ILE A 124 6.37 -11.23 2.42
N TYR A 125 6.90 -12.07 1.54
CA TYR A 125 8.12 -12.82 1.81
C TYR A 125 9.30 -11.90 1.48
N LEU A 126 10.04 -11.48 2.52
CA LEU A 126 11.41 -10.97 2.40
C LEU A 126 12.37 -12.15 2.27
#